data_AF-A0A8J8JKH1-F1
#
_entry.id   AF-A0A8J8JKH1-F1
#
_cell.length_a   1.000
_cell.length_b   1.000
_cell.length_c   1.000
_cell.angle_alpha   90.00
_cell.angle_beta   90.00
_cell.angle_gamma   90.00
#
_symmetry.space_group_name_H-M   'P 1'
#
loop_
_entity.id
_entity.type
_entity.pdbx_description
1 polymer ?
#
loop_
_entity_poly.entity_id
_entity_poly.type
_entity_poly.pdbx_seq_one_letter_code
_entity_poly.pdbx_strand_id
1 'polypeptide(L)'
;MEEIDRIVFSFPLFKDYHEKERFLKVVGLLVSHQITFEKAAQLLGLKLEELSFLLDKLGIEYSFLDEEETELEIREMKKARGELGDVNIPFR
;
A
#
# COMPACT_ATOMS: atom_id res chain seq x y z
N MET A 1 -17.73 11.42 26.31
CA MET A 1 -17.81 10.82 24.96
C MET A 1 -18.80 11.63 24.19
N GLU A 2 -18.24 12.56 23.43
CA GLU A 2 -18.96 13.60 22.70
C GLU A 2 -19.68 12.94 21.51
N GLU A 3 -20.78 13.54 21.06
CA GLU A 3 -21.68 12.99 20.04
C GLU A 3 -20.96 12.51 18.76
N ILE A 4 -19.84 13.15 18.44
CA ILE A 4 -18.92 12.78 17.35
C ILE A 4 -18.32 11.39 17.55
N ASP A 5 -17.90 11.02 18.77
CA ASP A 5 -17.35 9.68 19.07
C ASP A 5 -18.37 8.58 18.76
N ARG A 6 -19.65 8.81 19.09
CA ARG A 6 -20.72 7.84 18.79
C ARG A 6 -20.98 7.75 17.30
N ILE A 7 -21.00 8.87 16.59
CA ILE A 7 -21.22 8.91 15.14
C ILE A 7 -20.08 8.17 14.43
N VAL A 8 -18.82 8.45 14.79
CA VAL A 8 -17.65 7.73 14.29
C VAL A 8 -17.74 6.23 14.58
N PHE A 9 -18.14 5.85 15.79
CA PHE A 9 -18.27 4.43 16.16
C PHE A 9 -19.42 3.72 15.44
N SER A 10 -20.49 4.46 15.10
CA SER A 10 -21.67 3.96 14.38
C SER A 10 -21.57 4.07 12.86
N PHE A 11 -20.50 4.68 12.33
CA PHE A 11 -20.37 4.90 10.90
C PHE A 11 -20.19 3.56 10.18
N PRO A 12 -21.12 3.16 9.29
CA PRO A 12 -21.13 1.83 8.69
C PRO A 12 -20.13 1.78 7.53
N LEU A 13 -18.84 1.90 7.86
CA LEU A 13 -17.73 1.76 6.90
C LEU A 13 -17.67 0.36 6.28
N PHE A 14 -18.14 -0.65 7.02
CA PHE A 14 -18.17 -2.06 6.62
C PHE A 14 -19.55 -2.64 6.86
N LYS A 15 -20.02 -3.47 5.93
CA LYS A 15 -21.34 -4.12 5.98
C LYS A 15 -21.39 -5.22 7.03
N ASP A 16 -20.28 -5.92 7.23
CA ASP A 16 -20.17 -7.01 8.19
C ASP A 16 -18.75 -7.11 8.79
N TYR A 17 -18.62 -7.99 9.80
CA TYR A 17 -17.35 -8.26 10.48
C TYR A 17 -16.27 -8.76 9.51
N HIS A 18 -16.62 -9.58 8.51
CA HIS A 18 -15.65 -10.18 7.61
C HIS A 18 -15.05 -9.14 6.66
N GLU A 19 -15.85 -8.18 6.21
CA GLU A 19 -15.38 -7.06 5.40
C GLU A 19 -14.41 -6.19 6.21
N LYS A 20 -14.75 -5.86 7.46
CA LYS A 20 -13.88 -5.13 8.38
C LYS A 20 -12.57 -5.88 8.67
N GLU A 21 -12.66 -7.17 8.99
CA GLU A 21 -11.51 -8.01 9.29
C GLU A 21 -10.57 -8.11 8.08
N ARG A 22 -11.12 -8.31 6.88
CA ARG A 22 -10.34 -8.35 5.64
C ARG A 22 -9.62 -7.02 5.42
N PHE A 23 -10.32 -5.90 5.55
CA PHE A 23 -9.73 -4.57 5.39
C PHE A 23 -8.54 -4.38 6.33
N LEU A 24 -8.73 -4.62 7.63
CA LEU A 24 -7.68 -4.43 8.63
C LEU A 24 -6.48 -5.35 8.40
N LYS A 25 -6.69 -6.61 7.99
CA LYS A 25 -5.59 -7.53 7.65
C LYS A 25 -4.80 -7.03 6.46
N VAL A 26 -5.47 -6.64 5.37
CA VAL A 26 -4.77 -6.19 4.16
C VAL A 26 -4.02 -4.89 4.42
N VAL A 27 -4.63 -3.92 5.10
CA VAL A 27 -3.95 -2.68 5.48
C VAL A 27 -2.77 -2.97 6.42
N GLY A 28 -2.93 -3.88 7.38
CA GLY A 28 -1.85 -4.30 8.28
C GLY A 28 -0.66 -4.91 7.52
N LEU A 29 -0.92 -5.76 6.53
CA LEU A 29 0.10 -6.32 5.65
C LEU A 29 0.77 -5.24 4.78
N LEU A 30 -0.01 -4.26 4.32
CA LEU A 30 0.48 -3.15 3.50
C LEU A 30 1.43 -2.26 4.30
N VAL A 31 1.01 -1.76 5.47
CA VAL A 31 1.84 -0.87 6.32
C VAL A 31 3.04 -1.58 6.96
N SER A 32 3.05 -2.92 6.98
CA SER A 32 4.21 -3.71 7.38
C SER A 32 5.11 -4.10 6.19
N HIS A 33 4.87 -3.52 5.01
CA HIS A 33 5.61 -3.76 3.77
C HIS A 33 5.67 -5.24 3.35
N GLN A 34 4.72 -6.06 3.78
CA GLN A 34 4.64 -7.48 3.41
C GLN A 34 3.98 -7.70 2.05
N ILE A 35 3.19 -6.72 1.60
CA ILE A 35 2.54 -6.71 0.28
C ILE A 35 2.70 -5.33 -0.35
N THR A 36 2.68 -5.27 -1.68
CA THR A 36 2.70 -4.00 -2.41
C THR A 36 1.34 -3.32 -2.36
N PHE A 37 1.32 -2.03 -2.71
CA PHE A 37 0.10 -1.25 -2.81
C PHE A 37 -0.88 -1.82 -3.85
N GLU A 38 -0.38 -2.26 -5.01
CA GLU A 38 -1.19 -2.92 -6.04
C GLU A 38 -1.79 -4.22 -5.53
N LYS A 39 -1.02 -4.99 -4.74
CA LYS A 39 -1.52 -6.23 -4.16
C LYS A 39 -2.62 -5.96 -3.14
N ALA A 40 -2.47 -4.92 -2.32
CA ALA A 40 -3.50 -4.52 -1.37
C ALA A 40 -4.80 -4.09 -2.09
N ALA A 41 -4.70 -3.27 -3.14
CA ALA A 41 -5.86 -2.86 -3.94
C ALA A 41 -6.56 -4.07 -4.57
N GLN A 42 -5.80 -5.01 -5.14
CA GLN A 42 -6.35 -6.25 -5.68
C GLN A 42 -7.09 -7.08 -4.61
N LEU A 43 -6.53 -7.24 -3.41
CA LEU A 43 -7.13 -8.03 -2.33
C LEU A 43 -8.41 -7.40 -1.77
N LEU A 44 -8.51 -6.06 -1.85
CA LEU A 44 -9.69 -5.30 -1.43
C LEU A 44 -10.71 -5.10 -2.56
N GLY A 45 -10.37 -5.47 -3.80
CA GLY A 45 -11.24 -5.24 -4.95
C GLY A 45 -11.41 -3.75 -5.28
N LEU A 46 -10.41 -2.93 -4.96
CA LEU A 46 -10.38 -1.49 -5.21
C LEU A 46 -9.44 -1.18 -6.37
N LYS A 47 -9.69 -0.06 -7.06
CA LYS A 47 -8.68 0.57 -7.91
C LYS A 47 -7.59 1.21 -7.05
N LEU A 48 -6.43 1.47 -7.65
CA LEU A 48 -5.30 2.09 -6.95
C LEU A 48 -5.66 3.48 -6.41
N GLU A 49 -6.38 4.27 -7.20
CA GLU A 49 -6.78 5.64 -6.81
C GLU A 49 -7.81 5.62 -5.68
N GLU A 50 -8.69 4.61 -5.68
CA GLU A 50 -9.70 4.41 -4.64
C GLU A 50 -9.05 4.02 -3.31
N LEU A 51 -8.07 3.11 -3.33
CA LEU A 51 -7.30 2.76 -2.14
C LEU A 51 -6.48 3.95 -1.63
N SER A 52 -5.86 4.71 -2.53
CA SER A 52 -5.03 5.87 -2.18
C SER A 52 -5.87 6.95 -1.48
N PHE A 53 -7.02 7.28 -2.08
CA PHE A 53 -7.99 8.21 -1.48
C PHE A 53 -8.49 7.73 -0.12
N LEU A 54 -8.74 6.42 0.03
CA LEU A 54 -9.20 5.85 1.29
C LEU A 54 -8.14 5.94 2.40
N LEU A 55 -6.88 5.60 2.11
CA LEU A 55 -5.80 5.70 3.08
C LEU A 55 -5.55 7.15 3.53
N ASP A 56 -5.59 8.11 2.59
CA ASP A 56 -5.53 9.55 2.89
C ASP A 56 -6.65 9.97 3.86
N LYS A 57 -7.89 9.57 3.59
CA LYS A 57 -9.03 9.91 4.46
C LYS A 57 -8.98 9.23 5.83
N LEU A 58 -8.29 8.10 5.94
CA LEU A 58 -8.05 7.40 7.19
C LEU A 58 -6.81 7.92 7.94
N GLY A 59 -6.06 8.88 7.37
CA GLY A 59 -4.81 9.38 7.94
C GLY A 59 -3.72 8.32 7.99
N ILE A 60 -3.77 7.33 7.10
CA ILE A 60 -2.76 6.28 6.99
C ILE A 60 -1.71 6.76 5.99
N GLU A 61 -0.57 7.18 6.52
CA GLU A 61 0.60 7.53 5.72
C GLU A 61 1.22 6.24 5.19
N TYR A 62 0.97 5.93 3.92
CA TYR A 62 1.71 4.89 3.20
C TYR A 62 2.69 5.56 2.26
N SER A 63 3.96 5.59 2.65
CA SER A 63 5.03 6.02 1.77
C SER A 63 5.29 4.91 0.73
N PHE A 64 5.14 5.24 -0.55
CA PHE A 64 5.52 4.36 -1.65
C PHE A 64 7.04 4.27 -1.69
N LEU A 65 7.62 3.46 -0.79
CA LEU A 65 9.03 3.52 -0.39
C LEU A 65 9.36 4.90 0.20
N ASP A 66 9.97 4.92 1.39
CA ASP A 66 10.54 6.19 1.85
C ASP A 66 11.50 6.72 0.77
N GLU A 67 11.62 8.03 0.60
CA GLU A 67 12.44 8.59 -0.50
C GLU A 67 13.87 8.01 -0.47
N GLU A 68 14.38 7.74 0.74
CA GLU A 68 15.61 6.99 1.00
C GLU A 68 15.58 5.53 0.51
N GLU A 69 14.48 4.82 0.67
CA GLU A 69 14.33 3.42 0.28
C GLU A 69 14.22 3.29 -1.26
N THR A 70 13.55 4.24 -1.90
CA THR A 70 13.56 4.39 -3.38
C THR A 70 14.96 4.70 -3.90
N GLU A 71 15.68 5.63 -3.27
CA GLU A 71 17.04 5.96 -3.64
C GLU A 71 18.00 4.78 -3.45
N LEU A 72 17.82 4.00 -2.38
CA LEU A 72 18.61 2.82 -2.10
C LEU A 72 18.36 1.75 -3.17
N GLU A 73 17.11 1.45 -3.50
CA GLU A 73 16.79 0.49 -4.57
C GLU A 73 17.32 0.96 -5.93
N ILE A 74 17.16 2.24 -6.30
CA ILE A 74 17.72 2.79 -7.54
C ILE A 74 19.25 2.67 -7.57
N ARG A 75 19.91 2.91 -6.43
CA ARG A 75 21.37 2.82 -6.30
C ARG A 75 21.85 1.38 -6.44
N GLU A 76 21.18 0.43 -5.79
CA GLU A 76 21.53 -0.98 -5.84
C GLU A 76 21.20 -1.58 -7.23
N MET A 77 20.11 -1.16 -7.89
CA MET A 77 19.83 -1.50 -9.29
C MET A 77 20.89 -0.94 -10.25
N LYS A 78 21.35 0.31 -10.04
CA LYS A 78 22.43 0.91 -10.85
C LYS A 78 23.77 0.19 -10.66
N LYS A 79 24.10 -0.21 -9.43
CA LYS A 79 25.27 -1.06 -9.15
C LYS A 79 25.16 -2.40 -9.84
N ALA A 80 24.04 -3.11 -9.68
CA ALA A 80 23.80 -4.39 -10.34
C ALA A 80 23.91 -4.27 -11.86
N ARG A 81 23.40 -3.19 -12.48
CA ARG A 81 23.58 -2.92 -13.92
C ARG A 81 25.03 -2.60 -14.31
N GLY A 82 25.75 -1.86 -13.47
CA GLY A 82 27.17 -1.56 -13.68
C GLY A 82 28.07 -2.80 -13.54
N GLU A 83 27.73 -3.71 -12.62
CA GLU A 83 28.45 -4.97 -12.39
C GLU A 83 28.14 -6.02 -13.45
N LEU A 84 26.94 -5.99 -14.05
CA LEU A 84 26.57 -6.91 -15.13
C LEU A 84 27.12 -6.50 -16.51
N GLY A 85 27.63 -5.27 -16.67
CA GLY A 85 27.98 -4.71 -17.98
C GLY A 85 26.75 -4.56 -18.87
N ASP A 86 26.85 -3.83 -19.99
CA ASP A 86 25.77 -3.70 -20.97
C ASP A 86 25.45 -5.07 -21.62
N VAL A 87 24.70 -5.92 -20.94
CA VAL A 87 24.15 -7.12 -21.52
C VAL A 87 22.94 -6.69 -22.34
N ASN A 88 23.16 -6.55 -23.65
CA ASN A 88 22.09 -6.49 -24.63
C ASN A 88 21.33 -7.82 -24.58
N ILE A 89 20.20 -7.85 -23.84
CA ILE A 89 19.30 -8.99 -23.83
C ILE A 89 18.32 -8.76 -25.00
N PRO A 90 18.42 -9.53 -26.11
CA PRO A 90 17.48 -9.38 -27.20
C PRO A 90 16.12 -9.91 -26.73
N PHE A 91 15.11 -9.03 -26.71
CA PHE A 91 13.73 -9.48 -26.61
C PHE A 91 13.39 -10.30 -27.86
N ARG A 92 12.97 -11.54 -27.64
CA ARG A 92 12.40 -12.42 -28.67
C ARG A 92 10.95 -12.69 -28.35
#